data_AF-A0A1F3ING6-F1
#
_entry.id   AF-A0A1F3ING6-F1
#
_cell.length_a   1.000
_cell.length_b   1.000
_cell.length_c   1.000
_cell.angle_alpha   90.00
_cell.angle_beta   90.00
_cell.angle_gamma   90.00
#
_symmetry.space_group_name_H-M   'P 1'
#
loop_
_entity.id
_entity.type
_entity.pdbx_description
1 polymer ?
#
loop_
_entity_poly.entity_id
_entity_poly.type
_entity_poly.pdbx_seq_one_letter_code
_entity_poly.pdbx_strand_id
1 'polypeptide(L)'
;MDQYLLSYINQQMLERGYKKYRFESLSILTKDDEVEYLYPAYNEYLFLVSKELANNTVICADNNVYTVNQHYKLQVFAQIREFTGQIKITNPANTVQLIEFIRVIPK
;
A
#
# COMPACT_ATOMS: atom_id res chain seq x y z
N MET A 1 -7.39 -11.23 -8.09
CA MET A 1 -7.37 -9.78 -7.79
C MET A 1 -8.82 -9.32 -7.78
N ASP A 2 -9.30 -8.74 -6.67
CA ASP A 2 -10.73 -8.39 -6.51
C ASP A 2 -11.17 -7.34 -7.56
N GLN A 3 -12.15 -7.68 -8.39
CA GLN A 3 -12.67 -6.79 -9.46
C GLN A 3 -13.15 -5.43 -8.91
N TYR A 4 -13.62 -5.42 -7.66
CA TYR A 4 -14.03 -4.22 -6.94
C TYR A 4 -12.86 -3.25 -6.69
N LEU A 5 -11.69 -3.75 -6.32
CA LEU A 5 -10.52 -2.93 -6.02
C LEU A 5 -10.03 -2.18 -7.26
N LEU A 6 -9.89 -2.90 -8.38
CA LEU A 6 -9.48 -2.27 -9.64
C LEU A 6 -10.52 -1.24 -10.12
N SER A 7 -11.80 -1.51 -9.93
CA SER A 7 -12.87 -0.57 -10.27
C SER A 7 -12.82 0.69 -9.41
N TYR A 8 -12.57 0.54 -8.10
CA TYR A 8 -12.36 1.68 -7.19
C TYR A 8 -11.16 2.53 -7.60
N ILE A 9 -10.02 1.90 -7.87
CA ILE A 9 -8.81 2.62 -8.28
C ILE A 9 -9.02 3.32 -9.62
N ASN A 10 -9.69 2.67 -10.59
CA ASN A 10 -10.06 3.28 -11.86
C ASN A 10 -10.90 4.54 -11.66
N GLN A 11 -11.92 4.48 -10.80
CA GLN A 11 -12.75 5.64 -10.49
C GLN A 11 -11.91 6.78 -9.90
N GLN A 12 -11.02 6.49 -8.94
CA GLN A 12 -10.12 7.50 -8.36
C GLN A 12 -9.21 8.16 -9.40
N MET A 13 -8.67 7.40 -10.36
CA MET A 13 -7.86 7.95 -11.43
C MET A 13 -8.66 8.86 -12.37
N LEU A 14 -9.89 8.47 -12.70
CA LEU A 14 -10.80 9.26 -13.54
C LEU A 14 -11.21 10.57 -12.85
N GLU A 15 -11.54 10.53 -11.55
CA GLU A 15 -11.87 11.71 -10.75
C GLU A 15 -10.71 12.72 -10.68
N ARG A 16 -9.47 12.23 -10.74
CA ARG A 16 -8.25 13.06 -10.82
C ARG A 16 -7.93 13.56 -12.23
N GLY A 17 -8.71 13.18 -13.22
CA GLY A 17 -8.55 13.61 -14.61
C GLY A 17 -7.54 12.80 -15.42
N TYR A 18 -7.02 11.69 -14.89
CA TYR A 18 -6.10 10.83 -15.64
C TYR A 18 -6.86 9.99 -16.67
N LYS A 19 -6.54 10.19 -17.95
CA LYS A 19 -7.13 9.45 -19.08
C LYS A 19 -6.33 8.21 -19.46
N LYS A 20 -5.05 8.17 -19.08
CA LYS A 20 -4.12 7.08 -19.36
C LYS A 20 -3.30 6.81 -18.12
N TYR A 21 -3.28 5.54 -17.71
CA TYR A 21 -2.46 5.05 -16.63
C TYR A 21 -2.30 3.53 -16.82
N ARG A 22 -1.35 2.94 -16.11
CA ARG A 22 -1.18 1.48 -16.08
C ARG A 22 -1.11 0.97 -14.65
N PHE A 23 -1.58 -0.25 -14.47
CA PHE A 23 -1.48 -0.99 -13.22
C PHE A 23 -0.25 -1.90 -13.25
N GLU A 24 0.47 -1.93 -12.14
CA GLU A 24 1.55 -2.87 -11.87
C GLU A 24 1.37 -3.46 -10.48
N SER A 25 1.77 -4.71 -10.27
CA SER A 25 1.89 -5.28 -8.93
C SER A 25 3.25 -4.90 -8.35
N LEU A 26 3.27 -4.44 -7.12
CA LEU A 26 4.49 -4.24 -6.35
C LEU A 26 4.44 -5.12 -5.10
N SER A 27 5.48 -5.90 -4.88
CA SER A 27 5.62 -6.73 -3.70
C SER A 27 6.94 -6.42 -3.01
N ILE A 28 6.89 -6.13 -1.72
CA ILE A 28 8.04 -5.84 -0.87
C ILE A 28 8.14 -6.98 0.14
N LEU A 29 9.17 -7.80 0.00
CA LEU A 29 9.48 -8.84 0.97
C LEU A 29 10.33 -8.24 2.07
N THR A 30 9.78 -8.22 3.29
CA THR A 30 10.51 -7.82 4.48
C THR A 30 11.35 -8.97 5.01
N LYS A 31 12.47 -8.65 5.63
CA LYS A 31 13.39 -9.53 6.34
C LYS A 31 13.31 -9.28 7.83
N ASP A 32 13.79 -10.25 8.60
CA ASP A 32 13.85 -10.22 10.05
C ASP A 32 14.91 -9.25 10.60
N ASP A 33 15.99 -9.02 9.85
CA ASP A 33 17.13 -8.17 10.19
C ASP A 33 16.99 -6.71 9.72
N GLU A 34 16.01 -6.41 8.88
CA GLU A 34 15.79 -5.10 8.28
C GLU A 34 14.41 -4.55 8.69
N VAL A 35 14.44 -3.48 9.47
CA VAL A 35 13.27 -2.89 10.12
C VAL A 35 12.64 -1.80 9.25
N GLU A 36 13.39 -1.18 8.34
CA GLU A 36 12.90 -0.04 7.54
C GLU A 36 13.11 -0.27 6.04
N TYR A 37 12.08 -0.01 5.25
CA TYR A 37 12.11 -0.08 3.79
C TYR A 37 11.63 1.24 3.22
N LEU A 38 12.36 1.78 2.25
CA LEU A 38 12.00 3.01 1.55
C LEU A 38 11.67 2.72 0.09
N TYR A 39 10.55 3.28 -0.36
CA TYR A 39 10.11 3.17 -1.74
C TYR A 39 9.71 4.55 -2.30
N PRO A 40 10.35 5.04 -3.37
CA PRO A 40 10.02 6.33 -3.97
C PRO A 40 8.85 6.21 -4.96
N ALA A 41 7.68 6.73 -4.60
CA ALA A 41 6.46 6.78 -5.40
C ALA A 41 6.08 8.22 -5.82
N TYR A 42 7.05 9.03 -6.29
CA TYR A 42 6.86 10.48 -6.52
C TYR A 42 5.83 10.85 -7.59
N ASN A 43 5.63 10.00 -8.60
CA ASN A 43 4.70 10.24 -9.71
C ASN A 43 3.74 9.06 -9.90
N GLU A 44 3.45 8.34 -8.82
CA GLU A 44 2.64 7.14 -8.84
C GLU A 44 1.88 6.98 -7.53
N TYR A 45 0.87 6.12 -7.59
CA TYR A 45 0.00 5.82 -6.46
C TYR A 45 0.15 4.36 -6.10
N LEU A 46 0.44 4.08 -4.83
CA LEU A 46 0.42 2.73 -4.28
C LEU A 46 -0.85 2.51 -3.48
N PHE A 47 -1.59 1.47 -3.84
CA PHE A 47 -2.77 1.03 -3.13
C PHE A 47 -2.43 -0.25 -2.37
N LEU A 48 -2.50 -0.22 -1.04
CA LEU A 48 -2.21 -1.38 -0.20
C LEU A 48 -3.28 -2.47 -0.39
N VAL A 49 -2.84 -3.70 -0.67
CA VAL A 49 -3.75 -4.84 -0.89
C VAL A 49 -3.52 -6.02 0.03
N SER A 50 -2.41 -6.03 0.80
CA SER A 50 -2.16 -7.05 1.82
C SER A 50 -3.30 -7.09 2.84
N LYS A 51 -3.90 -8.28 3.01
CA LYS A 51 -5.01 -8.50 3.96
C LYS A 51 -4.51 -8.72 5.39
N GLU A 52 -3.33 -9.30 5.52
CA GLU A 52 -2.72 -9.62 6.80
C GLU A 52 -1.32 -9.03 6.80
N LEU A 53 -1.06 -8.23 7.82
CA LEU A 53 0.25 -7.63 8.08
C LEU A 53 0.60 -7.86 9.55
N ALA A 54 1.89 -7.94 9.85
CA ALA A 54 2.38 -8.11 11.21
C ALA A 54 1.94 -6.92 12.09
N ASN A 55 1.64 -7.19 13.35
CA ASN A 55 1.25 -6.14 14.30
C ASN A 55 2.36 -5.10 14.44
N ASN A 56 2.01 -3.83 14.56
CA ASN A 56 2.97 -2.71 14.61
C ASN A 56 3.72 -2.46 13.29
N THR A 57 3.32 -3.07 12.17
CA THR A 57 3.78 -2.60 10.85
C THR A 57 3.25 -1.20 10.62
N VAL A 58 4.13 -0.27 10.24
CA VAL A 58 3.78 1.11 9.92
C VAL A 58 4.12 1.39 8.46
N ILE A 59 3.16 1.86 7.68
CA ILE A 59 3.36 2.34 6.31
C ILE A 59 3.06 3.84 6.33
N CYS A 60 4.09 4.64 6.14
CA CYS A 60 4.04 6.09 6.15
C CYS A 60 4.36 6.61 4.75
N ALA A 61 3.63 7.60 4.29
CA ALA A 61 3.89 8.35 3.07
C ALA A 61 3.49 9.80 3.26
N ASP A 62 3.79 10.64 2.27
CA ASP A 62 3.53 12.08 2.34
C ASP A 62 2.04 12.40 2.55
N ASN A 63 1.15 11.57 2.02
CA ASN A 63 -0.30 11.78 2.07
C ASN A 63 -1.03 10.95 3.14
N ASN A 64 -0.40 9.92 3.72
CA ASN A 64 -1.11 8.95 4.54
C ASN A 64 -0.18 8.17 5.48
N VAL A 65 -0.70 7.80 6.65
CA VAL A 65 -0.01 6.93 7.60
C VAL A 65 -0.95 5.82 8.03
N TYR A 66 -0.49 4.59 7.91
CA TYR A 66 -1.21 3.39 8.29
C TYR A 66 -0.40 2.58 9.30
N THR A 67 -1.02 2.28 10.44
CA THR A 67 -0.41 1.44 11.49
C THR A 67 -1.30 0.23 11.72
N VAL A 68 -0.72 -0.96 11.61
CA VAL A 68 -1.43 -2.21 11.84
C VAL A 68 -1.61 -2.43 13.34
N ASN A 69 -2.86 -2.52 13.78
CA ASN A 69 -3.20 -2.88 15.16
C ASN A 69 -4.17 -4.08 15.19
N GLN A 70 -3.68 -5.21 15.69
CA GLN A 70 -4.43 -6.48 15.75
C GLN A 70 -5.69 -6.43 16.64
N HIS A 71 -5.86 -5.40 17.48
CA HIS A 71 -7.07 -5.26 18.31
C HIS A 71 -8.32 -4.90 17.50
N TYR A 72 -8.15 -4.47 16.24
CA TYR A 72 -9.24 -4.15 15.32
C TYR A 72 -9.45 -5.24 14.27
N LYS A 73 -9.81 -6.46 14.72
CA LYS A 73 -10.14 -7.61 13.84
C LYS A 73 -11.38 -7.40 12.92
N LEU A 74 -12.07 -6.27 13.02
CA LEU A 74 -13.37 -6.00 12.37
C LEU A 74 -13.29 -5.16 11.07
N GLN A 75 -12.10 -4.89 10.55
CA GLN A 75 -11.93 -4.01 9.39
C GLN A 75 -11.51 -4.77 8.12
N VAL A 76 -12.20 -5.88 7.80
CA VAL A 76 -11.97 -6.68 6.58
C VAL A 76 -12.18 -5.86 5.28
N PHE A 77 -12.81 -4.68 5.37
CA PHE A 77 -13.05 -3.77 4.24
C PHE A 77 -12.64 -2.31 4.52
N ALA A 78 -12.07 -1.98 5.68
CA ALA A 78 -11.82 -0.57 6.01
C ALA A 78 -10.53 -0.07 5.33
N GLN A 79 -10.79 0.55 4.18
CA GLN A 79 -9.96 1.52 3.49
C GLN A 79 -8.80 0.87 2.74
N ILE A 80 -9.03 0.60 1.46
CA ILE A 80 -8.00 0.64 0.43
C ILE A 80 -7.18 1.91 0.69
N ARG A 81 -5.97 1.75 1.22
CA ARG A 81 -5.12 2.89 1.59
C ARG A 81 -4.28 3.25 0.38
N GLU A 82 -4.34 4.52 0.01
CA GLU A 82 -3.50 5.10 -1.02
C GLU A 82 -2.29 5.78 -0.37
N PHE A 83 -1.13 5.59 -0.99
CA PHE A 83 0.14 6.21 -0.65
C PHE A 83 0.79 6.81 -1.90
N THR A 84 1.42 7.97 -1.78
CA THR A 84 2.19 8.63 -2.84
C THR A 84 3.36 9.41 -2.23
N GLY A 85 4.36 9.76 -3.04
CA GLY A 85 5.57 10.43 -2.56
C GLY A 85 6.59 9.45 -2.00
N GLN A 86 7.30 9.79 -0.93
CA GLN A 86 8.26 8.86 -0.31
C GLN A 86 7.55 7.93 0.67
N ILE A 87 7.57 6.63 0.38
CA ILE A 87 6.91 5.62 1.22
C ILE A 87 7.95 4.96 2.13
N LYS A 88 7.71 5.00 3.42
CA LYS A 88 8.49 4.34 4.46
C LYS A 88 7.66 3.23 5.10
N ILE A 89 8.15 2.01 5.02
CA ILE A 89 7.58 0.85 5.71
C ILE A 89 8.49 0.53 6.89
N THR A 90 7.91 0.48 8.08
CA THR A 90 8.59 0.03 9.31
C THR A 90 8.01 -1.31 9.70
N ASN A 91 8.81 -2.36 9.61
CA ASN A 91 8.47 -3.74 9.90
C ASN A 91 8.91 -4.08 11.34
N PRO A 92 8.07 -4.71 12.18
CA PRO A 92 8.51 -5.19 13.49
C PRO A 92 9.68 -6.19 13.37
N ALA A 93 10.66 -6.09 14.27
CA ALA A 93 11.83 -6.97 14.28
C ALA A 93 11.44 -8.45 14.40
N ASN A 94 12.25 -9.34 13.82
CA ASN A 94 12.02 -10.79 13.80
C ASN A 94 10.72 -11.21 13.07
N THR A 95 10.28 -10.43 12.08
CA THR A 95 9.13 -10.78 11.26
C THR A 95 9.49 -10.74 9.77
N VAL A 96 8.96 -11.70 9.02
CA VAL A 96 9.10 -11.80 7.57
C VAL A 96 7.69 -11.82 7.01
N GLN A 97 7.39 -10.87 6.14
CA GLN A 97 6.09 -10.75 5.48
C GLN A 97 6.23 -10.16 4.08
N LEU A 98 5.30 -10.55 3.21
CA LEU A 98 5.15 -10.01 1.88
C LEU A 98 4.10 -8.90 1.90
N ILE A 99 4.53 -7.67 1.66
CA ILE A 99 3.67 -6.50 1.60
C ILE A 99 3.39 -6.21 0.13
N GLU A 100 2.11 -6.22 -0.24
CA GLU A 100 1.65 -6.14 -1.62
C GLU A 100 0.89 -4.84 -1.85
N PHE A 101 1.19 -4.19 -2.96
CA PHE A 101 0.54 -3.00 -3.45
C PHE A 101 0.12 -3.18 -4.90
N ILE A 102 -0.96 -2.51 -5.29
CA ILE A 102 -1.22 -2.16 -6.67
C ILE A 102 -0.62 -0.77 -6.92
N ARG A 103 0.35 -0.72 -7.81
CA ARG A 103 0.99 0.50 -8.28
C ARG A 103 0.22 1.03 -9.49
N VAL A 104 -0.10 2.32 -9.48
CA VAL A 104 -0.71 3.02 -10.61
C VAL A 104 0.22 4.10 -11.08
N ILE A 105 0.59 4.04 -12.35
CA ILE A 105 1.49 4.99 -12.99
C ILE A 105 0.69 5.75 -14.04
N PRO A 106 0.33 7.01 -13.77
CA PRO A 106 -0.24 7.91 -14.77
C PRO A 106 0.69 8.11 -15.98
N LYS A 107 0.10 8.42 -17.14
CA LYS A 107 0.81 8.72 -18.39
C LYS A 107 0.37 10.05 -18.98
#